data_AF-A0A0K8WJJ4-F1
#
_entry.id   AF-A0A0K8WJJ4-F1
#
_cell.length_a   1.000
_cell.length_b   1.000
_cell.length_c   1.000
_cell.angle_alpha   90.00
_cell.angle_beta   90.00
_cell.angle_gamma   90.00
#
_symmetry.space_group_name_H-M   'P 1'
#
loop_
_entity.id
_entity.type
_entity.pdbx_description
1 polymer ?
#
loop_
_entity_poly.entity_id
_entity_poly.type
_entity_poly.pdbx_seq_one_letter_code
_entity_poly.pdbx_strand_id
1 'polypeptide(L)'
;MMSEKISEDIGNCVRQNIPWASVPIHLKQVLHNNQLDYEKYVFNYSLKNQLRFRGNLVSKVFRHEQRYYELLVQKSINGLLLFPYHLADIITKGLRVTPFNYYLDLVSQLLRNDKSYDTLPNFTAADCLRILGIGRNEYLSLISDLKTHTTRALLFSAKPNPLDFLPRFPVRVCIEPWWRIEVGYVLEADIRYVTTAERSLIDDLIDFGSQTAGKCDYAVVHSLYRKGLIYLDIPISGEDRISIPPLRNFVMNRTSGDHFENLLYKIFVSADEYMTISELAQMLQVDLDSLKQAVSLLCRLGFSRRKEPVGDSPSIDLKYHASWEQYQLEQSTSREPPQITPLNYNNFITSEATAERAEAAQYSPVLVKASDKDNSSIGYLSSDGNTSDFSFANMPSPSPQAMQTDSDVHNHSEEQELSSELDDLSESTTKLSIKELPTTPKGEGNLPSVSEKTGKRVGFLFDSTLTAFLMMGNLSPGLKNHAVTMFEVGKLCEESIDSFLAELEKVSLLDAEGEGDVSRYFAHAVILRSTICSLRHLVPGGLDLLRLECLECLDQKTRDRVLEKKYKFVISATPLTATLSHIFSIPFFGQYYRGSDSSHMWTKLFYNHITGTFNLR
;
A
#
# COMPACT_ATOMS: atom_id res chain seq x y z
N MET A 1 -13.84 16.84 -30.21
CA MET A 1 -13.23 16.06 -29.11
C MET A 1 -13.08 14.63 -29.60
N MET A 2 -11.88 14.07 -29.53
CA MET A 2 -11.63 12.67 -29.91
C MET A 2 -12.29 11.75 -28.87
N SER A 3 -12.99 10.70 -29.29
CA SER A 3 -13.55 9.75 -28.31
C SER A 3 -12.41 8.99 -27.63
N GLU A 4 -12.60 8.62 -26.36
CA GLU A 4 -11.61 7.91 -25.56
C GLU A 4 -11.18 6.60 -26.23
N LYS A 5 -12.14 5.89 -26.82
CA LYS A 5 -11.91 4.68 -27.64
C LYS A 5 -10.99 4.93 -28.83
N ILE A 6 -11.20 6.02 -29.58
CA ILE A 6 -10.33 6.35 -30.72
C ILE A 6 -8.92 6.70 -30.24
N SER A 7 -8.77 7.37 -29.08
CA SER A 7 -7.45 7.60 -28.49
C SER A 7 -6.75 6.31 -28.12
N GLU A 8 -7.49 5.35 -27.56
CA GLU A 8 -6.95 4.04 -27.22
C GLU A 8 -6.53 3.26 -28.47
N ASP A 9 -7.33 3.28 -29.54
CA ASP A 9 -7.02 2.62 -30.81
C ASP A 9 -5.76 3.20 -31.48
N ILE A 10 -5.58 4.53 -31.47
CA ILE A 10 -4.34 5.16 -31.95
C ILE A 10 -3.16 4.79 -31.04
N GLY A 11 -3.36 4.80 -29.72
CA GLY A 11 -2.37 4.37 -28.74
C GLY A 11 -1.93 2.91 -28.95
N ASN A 12 -2.86 2.00 -29.25
CA ASN A 12 -2.59 0.61 -29.62
C ASN A 12 -1.66 0.52 -30.84
N CYS A 13 -1.89 1.36 -31.86
CA CYS A 13 -1.01 1.42 -33.02
C CYS A 13 0.42 1.83 -32.62
N VAL A 14 0.57 2.77 -31.68
CA VAL A 14 1.89 3.17 -31.17
C VAL A 14 2.57 2.03 -30.42
N ARG A 15 1.86 1.36 -29.49
CA ARG A 15 2.40 0.22 -28.72
C ARG A 15 2.83 -0.95 -29.60
N GLN A 16 2.09 -1.21 -30.69
CA GLN A 16 2.38 -2.27 -31.66
C GLN A 16 3.39 -1.86 -32.73
N ASN A 17 3.99 -0.68 -32.63
CA ASN A 17 4.96 -0.15 -33.59
C ASN A 17 4.46 -0.06 -35.04
N ILE A 18 3.17 0.24 -35.23
CA ILE A 18 2.55 0.36 -36.55
C ILE A 18 2.98 1.69 -37.21
N PRO A 19 3.70 1.69 -38.35
CA PRO A 19 4.08 2.91 -39.04
C PRO A 19 2.87 3.58 -39.72
N TRP A 20 2.96 4.89 -40.00
CA TRP A 20 1.89 5.66 -40.65
C TRP A 20 1.27 4.97 -41.88
N ALA A 21 2.10 4.35 -42.72
CA ALA A 21 1.64 3.63 -43.91
C ALA A 21 0.57 2.58 -43.59
N SER A 22 0.71 1.86 -42.48
CA SER A 22 -0.13 0.75 -42.05
C SER A 22 -1.22 1.13 -41.04
N VAL A 23 -1.32 2.42 -40.67
CA VAL A 23 -2.40 2.88 -39.77
C VAL A 23 -3.77 2.71 -40.45
N PRO A 24 -4.79 2.17 -39.75
CA PRO A 24 -6.14 2.01 -40.29
C PRO A 24 -6.74 3.31 -40.85
N ILE A 25 -7.45 3.21 -41.98
CA ILE A 25 -7.99 4.38 -42.72
C ILE A 25 -8.87 5.27 -41.83
N HIS A 26 -9.72 4.66 -41.01
CA HIS A 26 -10.59 5.42 -40.10
C HIS A 26 -9.81 6.22 -39.05
N LEU A 27 -8.66 5.73 -38.58
CA LEU A 27 -7.77 6.46 -37.66
C LEU A 27 -6.98 7.55 -38.39
N LYS A 28 -6.58 7.31 -39.65
CA LYS A 28 -5.95 8.34 -40.49
C LYS A 28 -6.87 9.53 -40.70
N GLN A 29 -8.16 9.31 -40.92
CA GLN A 29 -9.16 10.38 -41.07
C GLN A 29 -9.24 11.26 -39.82
N VAL A 30 -9.17 10.66 -38.62
CA VAL A 30 -9.14 11.39 -37.34
C VAL A 30 -7.86 12.23 -37.21
N LEU A 31 -6.74 11.73 -37.73
CA LEU A 31 -5.44 12.42 -37.79
C LEU A 31 -5.30 13.30 -39.04
N HIS A 32 -6.41 13.83 -39.57
CA HIS A 32 -6.46 14.73 -40.72
C HIS A 32 -5.78 14.19 -42.00
N ASN A 33 -5.63 12.87 -42.10
CA ASN A 33 -4.83 12.17 -43.13
C ASN A 33 -3.40 12.72 -43.25
N ASN A 34 -2.85 13.25 -42.16
CA ASN A 34 -1.56 13.91 -42.12
C ASN A 34 -0.57 13.09 -41.30
N GLN A 35 0.54 12.71 -41.93
CA GLN A 35 1.60 11.96 -41.27
C GLN A 35 2.19 12.72 -40.07
N LEU A 36 2.33 14.05 -40.18
CA LEU A 36 2.91 14.88 -39.11
C LEU A 36 2.05 14.87 -37.84
N ASP A 37 0.74 14.74 -37.96
CA ASP A 37 -0.16 14.66 -36.81
C ASP A 37 -0.03 13.31 -36.09
N TYR A 38 0.17 12.23 -36.85
CA TYR A 38 0.49 10.92 -36.27
C TYR A 38 1.86 10.93 -35.59
N GLU A 39 2.87 11.51 -36.23
CA GLU A 39 4.22 11.65 -35.68
C GLU A 39 4.22 12.45 -34.37
N LYS A 40 3.49 13.58 -34.34
CA LYS A 40 3.28 14.37 -33.13
C LYS A 40 2.55 13.58 -32.05
N TYR A 41 1.56 12.77 -32.43
CA TYR A 41 0.87 11.88 -31.49
C TYR A 41 1.82 10.83 -30.92
N VAL A 42 2.59 10.13 -31.76
CA VAL A 42 3.60 9.13 -31.36
C VAL A 42 4.56 9.73 -30.35
N PHE A 43 5.10 10.93 -30.62
CA PHE A 43 6.03 11.60 -29.72
C PHE A 43 5.40 11.91 -28.35
N ASN A 44 4.23 12.56 -28.33
CA ASN A 44 3.56 12.91 -27.07
C ASN A 44 3.09 11.68 -26.29
N TYR A 45 2.61 10.65 -27.00
CA TYR A 45 2.23 9.37 -26.42
C TYR A 45 3.42 8.68 -25.78
N SER A 46 4.58 8.69 -26.45
CA SER A 46 5.81 8.07 -25.96
C SER A 46 6.33 8.75 -24.69
N LEU A 47 6.30 10.09 -24.65
CA LEU A 47 6.65 10.85 -23.44
C LEU A 47 5.68 10.57 -22.30
N LYS A 48 4.35 10.61 -22.56
CA LYS A 48 3.32 10.39 -21.54
C LYS A 48 3.39 9.00 -20.90
N ASN A 49 3.68 7.98 -21.70
CA ASN A 49 3.75 6.58 -21.25
C ASN A 49 5.19 6.11 -20.99
N GLN A 50 6.15 7.05 -20.90
CA GLN A 50 7.55 6.78 -20.57
C GLN A 50 8.18 5.65 -21.44
N LEU A 51 7.91 5.64 -22.74
CA LEU A 51 8.40 4.59 -23.64
C LEU A 51 9.90 4.71 -23.86
N ARG A 52 10.59 3.56 -23.92
CA ARG A 52 12.01 3.49 -24.33
C ARG A 52 12.16 3.99 -25.76
N PHE A 53 13.20 4.78 -26.04
CA PHE A 53 13.44 5.34 -27.37
C PHE A 53 13.71 4.26 -28.41
N ARG A 54 14.72 3.42 -28.15
CA ARG A 54 15.08 2.29 -29.01
C ARG A 54 14.00 1.20 -28.95
N GLY A 55 13.69 0.64 -30.11
CA GLY A 55 12.65 -0.38 -30.27
C GLY A 55 11.23 0.18 -30.42
N ASN A 56 11.01 1.48 -30.18
CA ASN A 56 9.70 2.13 -30.36
C ASN A 56 9.69 3.11 -31.54
N LEU A 57 8.50 3.40 -32.08
CA LEU A 57 8.30 4.33 -33.20
C LEU A 57 8.92 5.71 -32.97
N VAL A 58 9.01 6.19 -31.73
CA VAL A 58 9.59 7.49 -31.43
C VAL A 58 11.01 7.66 -31.97
N SER A 59 11.79 6.58 -32.05
CA SER A 59 13.13 6.61 -32.67
C SER A 59 13.13 6.95 -34.17
N LYS A 60 12.02 6.70 -34.87
CA LYS A 60 11.84 7.05 -36.28
C LYS A 60 11.35 8.48 -36.47
N VAL A 61 10.63 9.00 -35.48
CA VAL A 61 9.97 10.30 -35.53
C VAL A 61 10.84 11.41 -34.93
N PHE A 62 11.66 11.07 -33.94
CA PHE A 62 12.54 11.99 -33.23
C PHE A 62 13.97 11.47 -33.27
N ARG A 63 14.93 12.29 -33.71
CA ARG A 63 16.29 11.83 -34.01
C ARG A 63 17.24 11.82 -32.81
N HIS A 64 17.01 12.69 -31.82
CA HIS A 64 17.96 12.94 -30.75
C HIS A 64 17.61 12.15 -29.49
N GLU A 65 18.19 10.96 -29.32
CA GLU A 65 17.91 10.06 -28.20
C GLU A 65 18.09 10.72 -26.82
N GLN A 66 19.24 11.36 -26.58
CA GLN A 66 19.52 12.04 -25.31
C GLN A 66 18.47 13.12 -25.00
N ARG A 67 18.17 13.97 -25.99
CA ARG A 67 17.18 15.04 -25.85
C ARG A 67 15.77 14.50 -25.60
N TYR A 68 15.43 13.34 -26.15
CA TYR A 68 14.15 12.69 -25.88
C TYR A 68 14.03 12.33 -24.40
N TYR A 69 15.06 11.73 -23.81
CA TYR A 69 15.05 11.36 -22.40
C TYR A 69 15.07 12.57 -21.47
N GLU A 70 15.77 13.66 -21.82
CA GLU A 70 15.67 14.94 -21.09
C GLU A 70 14.23 15.47 -21.08
N LEU A 71 13.57 15.47 -22.24
CA LEU A 71 12.17 15.89 -22.37
C LEU A 71 11.21 14.94 -21.64
N LEU A 72 11.50 13.64 -21.63
CA LEU A 72 10.73 12.63 -20.91
C LEU A 72 10.79 12.86 -19.39
N VAL A 73 11.98 13.09 -18.84
CA VAL A 73 12.17 13.42 -17.43
C VAL A 73 11.42 14.70 -17.07
N GLN A 74 11.60 15.77 -17.86
CA GLN A 74 10.91 17.04 -17.62
C GLN A 74 9.39 16.90 -17.71
N LYS A 75 8.88 16.16 -18.70
CA LYS A 75 7.44 15.91 -18.87
C LYS A 75 6.88 15.07 -17.72
N SER A 76 7.64 14.09 -17.23
CA SER A 76 7.26 13.22 -16.11
C SER A 76 7.17 14.01 -14.81
N ILE A 77 8.16 14.86 -14.52
CA ILE A 77 8.15 15.78 -13.36
C ILE A 77 6.93 16.70 -13.44
N ASN A 78 6.72 17.38 -14.58
CA ASN A 78 5.57 18.27 -14.79
C ASN A 78 4.21 17.56 -14.65
N GLY A 79 4.17 16.26 -14.98
CA GLY A 79 3.00 15.40 -14.88
C GLY A 79 2.84 14.73 -13.52
N LEU A 80 3.74 14.98 -12.55
CA LEU A 80 3.79 14.34 -11.24
C LEU A 80 3.90 12.81 -11.32
N LEU A 81 4.50 12.29 -12.39
CA LEU A 81 4.68 10.87 -12.62
C LEU A 81 5.81 10.31 -11.76
N LEU A 82 5.72 9.01 -11.47
CA LEU A 82 6.79 8.25 -10.83
C LEU A 82 8.08 8.32 -11.66
N PHE A 83 9.22 8.26 -10.98
CA PHE A 83 10.51 8.04 -11.64
C PHE A 83 10.46 6.77 -12.52
N PRO A 84 10.83 6.85 -13.81
CA PRO A 84 10.77 5.72 -14.73
C PRO A 84 11.92 4.72 -14.48
N TYR A 85 11.76 3.85 -13.48
CA TYR A 85 12.79 2.87 -13.10
C TYR A 85 13.22 1.92 -14.22
N HIS A 86 12.32 1.56 -15.14
CA HIS A 86 12.62 0.75 -16.33
C HIS A 86 13.53 1.44 -17.35
N LEU A 87 13.77 2.75 -17.16
CA LEU A 87 14.68 3.57 -17.95
C LEU A 87 15.89 4.05 -17.12
N ALA A 88 16.10 3.53 -15.91
CA ALA A 88 17.20 3.94 -15.04
C ALA A 88 18.58 3.71 -15.68
N ASP A 89 18.70 2.68 -16.51
CA ASP A 89 19.90 2.37 -17.31
C ASP A 89 20.28 3.48 -18.30
N ILE A 90 19.35 4.35 -18.67
CA ILE A 90 19.58 5.47 -19.58
C ILE A 90 19.53 6.80 -18.83
N ILE A 91 18.61 6.94 -17.88
CA ILE A 91 18.40 8.20 -17.15
C ILE A 91 19.45 8.38 -16.07
N THR A 92 19.70 7.37 -15.24
CA THR A 92 20.70 7.45 -14.17
C THR A 92 22.11 7.38 -14.75
N LYS A 93 22.37 6.43 -15.64
CA LYS A 93 23.70 6.21 -16.22
C LYS A 93 24.03 7.16 -17.39
N GLY A 94 23.04 7.64 -18.14
CA GLY A 94 23.27 8.50 -19.31
C GLY A 94 23.04 9.99 -19.05
N LEU A 95 22.04 10.35 -18.23
CA LEU A 95 21.71 11.76 -17.91
C LEU A 95 22.17 12.20 -16.51
N ARG A 96 22.71 11.29 -15.69
CA ARG A 96 23.07 11.54 -14.27
C ARG A 96 21.86 12.01 -13.43
N VAL A 97 20.65 11.56 -13.78
CA VAL A 97 19.44 11.85 -13.01
C VAL A 97 19.13 10.63 -12.15
N THR A 98 19.38 10.74 -10.85
CA THR A 98 19.01 9.70 -9.87
C THR A 98 17.54 9.87 -9.46
N PRO A 99 16.88 8.83 -8.90
CA PRO A 99 15.56 8.97 -8.31
C PRO A 99 15.50 10.09 -7.25
N PHE A 100 16.56 10.25 -6.47
CA PHE A 100 16.67 11.33 -5.48
C PHE A 100 16.59 12.72 -6.12
N ASN A 101 17.42 12.99 -7.13
CA ASN A 101 17.42 14.29 -7.82
C ASN A 101 16.07 14.54 -8.54
N TYR A 102 15.50 13.49 -9.14
CA TYR A 102 14.19 13.56 -9.79
C TYR A 102 13.09 14.00 -8.82
N TYR A 103 13.01 13.39 -7.64
CA TYR A 103 11.98 13.74 -6.66
C TYR A 103 12.23 15.09 -5.99
N LEU A 104 13.50 15.51 -5.82
CA LEU A 104 13.81 16.87 -5.40
C LEU A 104 13.22 17.91 -6.36
N ASP A 105 13.42 17.72 -7.66
CA ASP A 105 12.88 18.62 -8.68
C ASP A 105 11.34 18.60 -8.71
N LEU A 106 10.73 17.42 -8.54
CA LEU A 106 9.28 17.24 -8.50
C LEU A 106 8.65 17.93 -7.28
N VAL A 107 9.21 17.74 -6.07
CA VAL A 107 8.72 18.42 -4.86
C VAL A 107 9.00 19.92 -4.93
N SER A 108 10.18 20.33 -5.42
CA SER A 108 10.50 21.74 -5.66
C SER A 108 9.47 22.39 -6.60
N GLN A 109 9.07 21.70 -7.66
CA GLN A 109 8.02 22.18 -8.56
C GLN A 109 6.65 22.28 -7.90
N LEU A 110 6.26 21.30 -7.07
CA LEU A 110 5.01 21.37 -6.30
C LEU A 110 4.99 22.61 -5.39
N LEU A 111 6.09 22.85 -4.66
CA LEU A 111 6.26 23.99 -3.77
C LEU A 111 6.23 25.32 -4.53
N ARG A 112 6.92 25.42 -5.68
CA ARG A 112 6.92 26.63 -6.53
C ARG A 112 5.53 26.98 -7.05
N ASN A 113 4.69 25.97 -7.28
CA ASN A 113 3.34 26.12 -7.83
C ASN A 113 2.24 26.14 -6.75
N ASP A 114 2.59 26.11 -5.45
CA ASP A 114 1.65 26.04 -4.32
C ASP A 114 0.58 24.94 -4.49
N LYS A 115 0.98 23.80 -5.07
CA LYS A 115 0.08 22.65 -5.28
C LYS A 115 -0.01 21.83 -4.00
N SER A 116 -1.19 21.27 -3.72
CA SER A 116 -1.35 20.31 -2.61
C SER A 116 -0.53 19.04 -2.86
N TYR A 117 0.06 18.49 -1.80
CA TYR A 117 0.70 17.17 -1.83
C TYR A 117 -0.26 16.08 -2.32
N ASP A 118 -1.56 16.24 -2.06
CA ASP A 118 -2.62 15.30 -2.48
C ASP A 118 -2.82 15.22 -4.00
N THR A 119 -2.14 16.09 -4.77
CA THR A 119 -2.13 16.01 -6.24
C THR A 119 -1.16 14.94 -6.76
N LEU A 120 -0.31 14.38 -5.90
CA LEU A 120 0.59 13.28 -6.27
C LEU A 120 -0.20 11.98 -6.44
N PRO A 121 0.08 11.20 -7.51
CA PRO A 121 -0.31 9.80 -7.60
C PRO A 121 0.20 9.01 -6.39
N ASN A 122 -0.49 7.94 -6.00
CA ASN A 122 -0.25 7.26 -4.73
C ASN A 122 1.16 6.65 -4.68
N PHE A 123 1.56 5.99 -5.78
CA PHE A 123 2.88 5.36 -5.87
C PHE A 123 4.00 6.40 -6.02
N THR A 124 3.74 7.55 -6.66
CA THR A 124 4.67 8.69 -6.65
C THR A 124 4.87 9.21 -5.24
N ALA A 125 3.79 9.41 -4.48
CA ALA A 125 3.85 9.87 -3.09
C ALA A 125 4.57 8.86 -2.17
N ALA A 126 4.34 7.56 -2.35
CA ALA A 126 5.02 6.50 -1.61
C ALA A 126 6.54 6.50 -1.89
N ASP A 127 6.93 6.71 -3.15
CA ASP A 127 8.35 6.72 -3.53
C ASP A 127 9.06 8.02 -3.13
N CYS A 128 8.38 9.17 -3.24
CA CYS A 128 8.83 10.45 -2.67
C CYS A 128 9.16 10.29 -1.18
N LEU A 129 8.26 9.66 -0.44
CA LEU A 129 8.45 9.41 0.98
C LEU A 129 9.62 8.47 1.24
N ARG A 130 9.72 7.37 0.50
CA ARG A 130 10.81 6.39 0.63
C ARG A 130 12.19 7.00 0.39
N ILE A 131 12.30 7.90 -0.59
CA ILE A 131 13.60 8.45 -1.01
C ILE A 131 13.95 9.74 -0.30
N LEU A 132 13.01 10.68 -0.18
CA LEU A 132 13.24 12.01 0.41
C LEU A 132 12.89 12.07 1.89
N GLY A 133 12.02 11.17 2.37
CA GLY A 133 11.45 11.28 3.70
C GLY A 133 10.43 12.40 3.84
N ILE A 134 9.85 12.86 2.74
CA ILE A 134 8.82 13.91 2.73
C ILE A 134 7.48 13.26 2.45
N GLY A 135 6.63 13.21 3.46
CA GLY A 135 5.22 12.87 3.33
C GLY A 135 4.35 14.11 3.32
N ARG A 136 3.04 13.91 3.51
CA ARG A 136 2.07 15.02 3.50
C ARG A 136 2.35 16.04 4.60
N ASN A 137 2.66 15.58 5.81
CA ASN A 137 2.84 16.46 6.96
C ASN A 137 4.16 17.24 6.87
N GLU A 138 5.22 16.57 6.43
CA GLU A 138 6.53 17.16 6.20
C GLU A 138 6.44 18.21 5.08
N TYR A 139 5.70 17.92 4.01
CA TYR A 139 5.42 18.89 2.96
C TYR A 139 4.64 20.12 3.46
N LEU A 140 3.63 19.93 4.32
CA LEU A 140 2.90 21.06 4.92
C LEU A 140 3.81 21.91 5.81
N SER A 141 4.73 21.29 6.55
CA SER A 141 5.77 22.00 7.30
C SER A 141 6.65 22.83 6.37
N LEU A 142 7.13 22.24 5.26
CA LEU A 142 7.95 22.95 4.27
C LEU A 142 7.23 24.15 3.66
N ILE A 143 5.93 24.02 3.36
CA ILE A 143 5.11 25.16 2.90
C ILE A 143 5.05 26.26 3.96
N SER A 144 4.83 25.90 5.22
CA SER A 144 4.78 26.84 6.34
C SER A 144 6.12 27.58 6.49
N ASP A 145 7.23 26.85 6.44
CA ASP A 145 8.58 27.41 6.54
C ASP A 145 8.87 28.35 5.36
N LEU A 146 8.52 27.95 4.13
CA LEU A 146 8.67 28.82 2.96
C LEU A 146 7.84 30.11 3.07
N LYS A 147 6.60 30.02 3.57
CA LYS A 147 5.72 31.19 3.76
C LYS A 147 6.25 32.14 4.84
N THR A 148 6.74 31.60 5.96
CA THR A 148 7.33 32.40 7.05
C THR A 148 8.68 33.02 6.67
N HIS A 149 9.49 32.36 5.84
CA HIS A 149 10.69 32.95 5.28
C HIS A 149 10.41 33.98 4.19
N THR A 150 9.31 33.83 3.44
CA THR A 150 8.86 34.84 2.46
C THR A 150 8.45 36.15 3.16
N THR A 151 7.83 36.11 4.34
CA THR A 151 7.49 37.34 5.09
C THR A 151 8.72 38.06 5.65
N ARG A 152 9.78 37.34 6.02
CA ARG A 152 11.09 37.93 6.37
C ARG A 152 11.84 38.47 5.15
N ALA A 153 11.62 37.88 3.97
CA ALA A 153 12.20 38.32 2.69
C ALA A 153 11.45 39.50 2.04
N LEU A 154 10.38 40.05 2.65
CA LEU A 154 9.66 41.23 2.12
C LEU A 154 10.53 42.51 2.01
N LEU A 155 11.77 42.49 2.52
CA LEU A 155 12.76 43.55 2.30
C LEU A 155 13.57 43.38 1.00
N PHE A 156 13.57 42.19 0.37
CA PHE A 156 14.28 41.90 -0.89
C PHE A 156 13.47 40.91 -1.74
N SER A 157 13.01 41.36 -2.92
CA SER A 157 12.03 40.76 -3.85
C SER A 157 12.27 39.32 -4.40
N ALA A 158 13.03 38.45 -3.75
CA ALA A 158 13.26 37.07 -4.20
C ALA A 158 12.44 36.07 -3.37
N LYS A 159 11.54 35.32 -4.02
CA LYS A 159 10.94 34.13 -3.40
C LYS A 159 12.08 33.16 -3.03
N PRO A 160 12.08 32.57 -1.82
CA PRO A 160 13.10 31.60 -1.44
C PRO A 160 13.11 30.41 -2.40
N ASN A 161 14.29 29.88 -2.72
CA ASN A 161 14.41 28.70 -3.57
C ASN A 161 13.99 27.46 -2.76
N PRO A 162 12.98 26.69 -3.19
CA PRO A 162 12.52 25.54 -2.39
C PRO A 162 13.58 24.47 -2.17
N LEU A 163 14.57 24.35 -3.07
CA LEU A 163 15.69 23.43 -2.92
C LEU A 163 16.50 23.66 -1.64
N ASP A 164 16.51 24.88 -1.10
CA ASP A 164 17.26 25.22 0.12
C ASP A 164 16.66 24.58 1.38
N PHE A 165 15.38 24.18 1.31
CA PHE A 165 14.63 23.55 2.40
C PHE A 165 14.50 22.03 2.23
N LEU A 166 14.95 21.48 1.10
CA LEU A 166 14.84 20.06 0.80
C LEU A 166 16.10 19.29 1.28
N PRO A 167 15.98 17.97 1.51
CA PRO A 167 17.09 17.12 1.92
C PRO A 167 18.26 17.18 0.93
N ARG A 168 19.49 17.06 1.46
CA ARG A 168 20.72 17.02 0.64
C ARG A 168 21.13 15.62 0.21
N PHE A 169 20.66 14.61 0.92
CA PHE A 169 20.95 13.20 0.66
C PHE A 169 19.66 12.38 0.79
N PRO A 170 19.54 11.25 0.07
CA PRO A 170 18.41 10.36 0.24
C PRO A 170 18.41 9.73 1.65
N VAL A 171 17.22 9.40 2.12
CA VAL A 171 17.00 8.58 3.31
C VAL A 171 17.60 7.19 3.08
N ARG A 172 17.99 6.50 4.15
CA ARG A 172 18.41 5.09 4.07
C ARG A 172 17.21 4.25 3.61
N VAL A 173 17.30 3.73 2.39
CA VAL A 173 16.25 2.86 1.81
C VAL A 173 16.51 1.41 2.18
N CYS A 174 15.47 0.58 2.28
CA CYS A 174 15.66 -0.87 2.34
C CYS A 174 16.25 -1.38 1.02
N ILE A 175 17.31 -2.19 1.10
CA ILE A 175 17.94 -2.88 -0.02
C ILE A 175 17.93 -4.36 0.29
N GLU A 176 17.28 -5.17 -0.56
CA GLU A 176 17.23 -6.61 -0.36
C GLU A 176 18.48 -7.30 -0.93
N PRO A 177 18.97 -8.40 -0.31
CA PRO A 177 20.18 -9.10 -0.74
C PRO A 177 20.14 -9.59 -2.19
N TRP A 178 18.95 -9.88 -2.73
CA TRP A 178 18.78 -10.40 -4.08
C TRP A 178 18.71 -9.32 -5.16
N TRP A 179 18.65 -8.03 -4.77
CA TRP A 179 18.65 -6.93 -5.73
C TRP A 179 19.98 -6.83 -6.48
N ARG A 180 19.93 -6.16 -7.62
CA ARG A 180 21.09 -5.92 -8.47
C ARG A 180 21.58 -4.50 -8.30
N ILE A 181 22.89 -4.36 -8.24
CA ILE A 181 23.58 -3.09 -8.17
C ILE A 181 24.15 -2.82 -9.55
N GLU A 182 23.86 -1.63 -10.06
CA GLU A 182 24.36 -1.14 -11.34
C GLU A 182 25.16 0.14 -11.12
N VAL A 183 26.21 0.33 -11.91
CA VAL A 183 27.00 1.56 -11.90
C VAL A 183 26.20 2.72 -12.50
N GLY A 184 26.15 3.85 -11.78
CA GLY A 184 25.56 5.09 -12.25
C GLY A 184 26.51 5.88 -13.15
N TYR A 185 26.27 7.19 -13.28
CA TYR A 185 27.17 8.09 -13.99
C TYR A 185 28.27 8.60 -13.03
N VAL A 186 29.43 7.94 -13.03
CA VAL A 186 30.58 8.30 -12.18
C VAL A 186 31.55 9.21 -12.95
N LEU A 187 31.90 10.36 -12.36
CA LEU A 187 32.92 11.30 -12.86
C LEU A 187 34.25 11.12 -12.10
N GLU A 188 35.36 11.57 -12.70
CA GLU A 188 36.67 11.60 -12.03
C GLU A 188 36.66 12.39 -10.71
N ALA A 189 35.84 13.44 -10.63
CA ALA A 189 35.67 14.23 -9.42
C ALA A 189 35.02 13.41 -8.28
N ASP A 190 34.08 12.53 -8.62
CA ASP A 190 33.37 11.69 -7.65
C ASP A 190 34.35 10.69 -6.99
N ILE A 191 35.30 10.16 -7.77
CA ILE A 191 36.32 9.20 -7.30
C ILE A 191 37.23 9.81 -6.21
N ARG A 192 37.33 11.13 -6.11
CA ARG A 192 38.12 11.78 -5.05
C ARG A 192 37.47 11.69 -3.68
N TYR A 193 36.17 11.41 -3.61
CA TYR A 193 35.37 11.39 -2.39
C TYR A 193 34.84 9.99 -2.06
N VAL A 194 35.36 8.94 -2.71
CA VAL A 194 35.06 7.55 -2.39
C VAL A 194 36.18 6.90 -1.58
N THR A 195 35.81 5.99 -0.69
CA THR A 195 36.75 5.15 0.07
C THR A 195 37.36 4.08 -0.83
N THR A 196 38.43 3.41 -0.37
CA THR A 196 39.05 2.31 -1.11
C THR A 196 38.07 1.15 -1.36
N ALA A 197 37.21 0.84 -0.39
CA ALA A 197 36.21 -0.22 -0.52
C ALA A 197 35.11 0.14 -1.51
N GLU A 198 34.64 1.40 -1.47
CA GLU A 198 33.68 1.93 -2.45
C GLU A 198 34.25 1.94 -3.86
N ARG A 199 35.51 2.37 -4.02
CA ARG A 199 36.20 2.35 -5.30
C ARG A 199 36.33 0.94 -5.85
N SER A 200 36.72 -0.02 -5.01
CA SER A 200 36.81 -1.43 -5.42
C SER A 200 35.49 -1.95 -5.97
N LEU A 201 34.37 -1.64 -5.30
CA LEU A 201 33.06 -2.07 -5.79
C LEU A 201 32.65 -1.34 -7.08
N ILE A 202 33.00 -0.06 -7.25
CA ILE A 202 32.77 0.65 -8.52
C ILE A 202 33.58 -0.01 -9.65
N ASP A 203 34.85 -0.33 -9.40
CA ASP A 203 35.72 -0.98 -10.38
C ASP A 203 35.15 -2.36 -10.76
N ASP A 204 34.70 -3.16 -9.77
CA ASP A 204 34.04 -4.45 -10.02
C ASP A 204 32.76 -4.31 -10.88
N LEU A 205 31.95 -3.27 -10.65
CA LEU A 205 30.75 -3.01 -11.44
C LEU A 205 31.05 -2.57 -12.87
N ILE A 206 32.21 -1.91 -13.10
CA ILE A 206 32.66 -1.50 -14.44
C ILE A 206 33.21 -2.71 -15.19
N ASP A 207 34.04 -3.53 -14.54
CA ASP A 207 34.76 -4.63 -15.17
C ASP A 207 33.88 -5.87 -15.37
N PHE A 208 33.06 -6.21 -14.37
CA PHE A 208 32.24 -7.43 -14.36
C PHE A 208 30.74 -7.16 -14.56
N GLY A 209 30.32 -5.90 -14.57
CA GLY A 209 28.92 -5.51 -14.67
C GLY A 209 28.13 -5.73 -13.38
N SER A 210 26.81 -5.81 -13.53
CA SER A 210 25.80 -5.99 -12.47
C SER A 210 26.21 -6.96 -11.36
N GLN A 211 26.26 -6.50 -10.12
CA GLN A 211 26.52 -7.34 -8.94
C GLN A 211 25.27 -7.57 -8.11
N THR A 212 25.18 -8.70 -7.40
CA THR A 212 24.09 -8.96 -6.45
C THR A 212 24.40 -8.32 -5.11
N ALA A 213 23.48 -7.52 -4.56
CA ALA A 213 23.70 -6.73 -3.35
C ALA A 213 24.19 -7.55 -2.16
N GLY A 214 23.58 -8.71 -1.92
CA GLY A 214 23.93 -9.63 -0.83
C GLY A 214 25.34 -10.20 -0.91
N LYS A 215 26.05 -10.08 -2.05
CA LYS A 215 27.45 -10.50 -2.20
C LYS A 215 28.45 -9.37 -1.91
N CYS A 216 27.96 -8.14 -1.85
CA CYS A 216 28.76 -6.94 -1.62
C CYS A 216 28.69 -6.53 -0.14
N ASP A 217 29.64 -5.70 0.30
CA ASP A 217 29.59 -5.13 1.65
C ASP A 217 28.37 -4.21 1.83
N TYR A 218 27.58 -4.46 2.86
CA TYR A 218 26.32 -3.78 3.13
C TYR A 218 26.49 -2.26 3.29
N ALA A 219 27.47 -1.81 4.09
CA ALA A 219 27.70 -0.39 4.33
C ALA A 219 28.20 0.32 3.07
N VAL A 220 29.07 -0.35 2.29
CA VAL A 220 29.57 0.18 1.02
C VAL A 220 28.43 0.37 0.02
N VAL A 221 27.52 -0.60 -0.11
CA VAL A 221 26.35 -0.51 -1.01
C VAL A 221 25.47 0.69 -0.63
N HIS A 222 25.11 0.81 0.64
CA HIS A 222 24.29 1.94 1.10
C HIS A 222 24.99 3.29 0.93
N SER A 223 26.29 3.37 1.19
CA SER A 223 27.07 4.60 1.01
C SER A 223 27.15 5.03 -0.46
N LEU A 224 27.46 4.10 -1.37
CA LEU A 224 27.48 4.38 -2.82
C LEU A 224 26.11 4.81 -3.35
N TYR A 225 25.04 4.17 -2.88
CA TYR A 225 23.67 4.56 -3.25
C TYR A 225 23.36 5.97 -2.76
N ARG A 226 23.71 6.30 -1.51
CA ARG A 226 23.54 7.64 -0.93
C ARG A 226 24.31 8.72 -1.68
N LYS A 227 25.50 8.39 -2.21
CA LYS A 227 26.31 9.28 -3.06
C LYS A 227 25.79 9.38 -4.51
N GLY A 228 24.79 8.58 -4.89
CA GLY A 228 24.23 8.56 -6.24
C GLY A 228 25.14 7.94 -7.30
N LEU A 229 26.13 7.14 -6.88
CA LEU A 229 27.13 6.53 -7.78
C LEU A 229 26.69 5.17 -8.30
N ILE A 230 25.70 4.56 -7.66
CA ILE A 230 25.05 3.33 -8.11
C ILE A 230 23.54 3.52 -8.16
N TYR A 231 22.86 2.64 -8.89
CA TYR A 231 21.42 2.48 -8.80
C TYR A 231 21.05 1.01 -8.64
N LEU A 232 19.82 0.79 -8.16
CA LEU A 232 19.33 -0.53 -7.81
C LEU A 232 18.36 -1.01 -8.89
N ASP A 233 18.61 -2.19 -9.44
CA ASP A 233 17.68 -2.93 -10.29
C ASP A 233 17.09 -4.12 -9.52
N ILE A 234 15.81 -4.40 -9.74
CA ILE A 234 15.06 -5.41 -9.00
C ILE A 234 14.59 -6.45 -10.02
N PRO A 235 15.36 -7.54 -10.21
CA PRO A 235 15.14 -8.48 -11.30
C PRO A 235 13.92 -9.36 -11.02
N ILE A 236 12.93 -9.31 -11.92
CA ILE A 236 11.73 -10.16 -11.86
C ILE A 236 11.71 -11.11 -13.06
N SER A 237 11.64 -12.41 -12.78
CA SER A 237 11.45 -13.48 -13.76
C SER A 237 9.96 -13.75 -13.99
N GLY A 238 9.64 -14.37 -15.13
CA GLY A 238 8.27 -14.85 -15.40
C GLY A 238 7.85 -15.98 -14.45
N GLU A 239 8.80 -16.77 -13.96
CA GLU A 239 8.58 -17.90 -13.04
C GLU A 239 8.47 -17.47 -11.58
N ASP A 240 8.81 -16.22 -11.25
CA ASP A 240 8.74 -15.72 -9.89
C ASP A 240 7.29 -15.71 -9.41
N ARG A 241 7.11 -15.87 -8.10
CA ARG A 241 5.83 -15.70 -7.40
C ARG A 241 5.97 -14.58 -6.40
N ILE A 242 4.88 -13.86 -6.16
CA ILE A 242 4.87 -12.75 -5.21
C ILE A 242 3.79 -12.92 -4.17
N SER A 243 4.05 -12.44 -2.96
CA SER A 243 3.05 -12.21 -1.93
C SER A 243 2.82 -10.73 -1.73
N ILE A 244 1.58 -10.35 -1.48
CA ILE A 244 1.19 -8.99 -1.11
C ILE A 244 0.82 -9.03 0.37
N PRO A 245 1.69 -8.53 1.28
CA PRO A 245 1.35 -8.46 2.69
C PRO A 245 0.18 -7.48 2.94
N PRO A 246 -0.56 -7.62 4.05
CA PRO A 246 -1.63 -6.70 4.40
C PRO A 246 -1.18 -5.23 4.30
N LEU A 247 -1.92 -4.42 3.56
CA LEU A 247 -1.61 -3.01 3.38
C LEU A 247 -1.86 -2.24 4.68
N ARG A 248 -0.83 -1.60 5.23
CA ARG A 248 -0.91 -0.76 6.44
C ARG A 248 -0.92 0.72 6.06
N ASN A 249 -1.99 1.43 6.40
CA ASN A 249 -2.14 2.88 6.17
C ASN A 249 -1.94 3.31 4.70
N PHE A 250 -2.21 2.44 3.73
CA PHE A 250 -2.29 2.81 2.33
C PHE A 250 -3.67 3.40 2.07
N VAL A 251 -3.77 4.44 1.26
CA VAL A 251 -5.05 4.98 0.80
C VAL A 251 -4.96 5.23 -0.70
N MET A 252 -5.82 4.58 -1.47
CA MET A 252 -5.93 4.74 -2.92
C MET A 252 -6.68 6.04 -3.20
N ASN A 253 -5.95 7.08 -3.60
CA ASN A 253 -6.56 8.26 -4.21
C ASN A 253 -7.25 7.87 -5.52
N ARG A 254 -8.41 8.49 -5.79
CA ARG A 254 -9.21 8.27 -7.01
C ARG A 254 -8.35 8.50 -8.25
N THR A 255 -8.35 7.48 -9.11
CA THR A 255 -7.57 7.29 -10.35
C THR A 255 -7.12 8.58 -11.05
N SER A 256 -5.80 8.82 -11.01
CA SER A 256 -5.07 9.95 -11.62
C SER A 256 -5.10 9.99 -13.16
N GLY A 257 -5.77 9.03 -13.82
CA GLY A 257 -5.71 8.82 -15.27
C GLY A 257 -4.36 8.26 -15.78
N ASP A 258 -3.50 7.77 -14.87
CA ASP A 258 -2.24 7.09 -15.20
C ASP A 258 -2.48 5.60 -15.49
N HIS A 259 -2.06 5.15 -16.68
CA HIS A 259 -2.18 3.75 -17.08
C HIS A 259 -1.32 2.83 -16.22
N PHE A 260 -0.16 3.30 -15.76
CA PHE A 260 0.77 2.48 -14.99
C PHE A 260 0.28 2.25 -13.55
N GLU A 261 -0.17 3.31 -12.87
CA GLU A 261 -0.87 3.20 -11.58
C GLU A 261 -2.08 2.26 -11.64
N ASN A 262 -2.90 2.33 -12.70
CA ASN A 262 -4.01 1.40 -12.91
C ASN A 262 -3.55 -0.06 -13.02
N LEU A 263 -2.41 -0.33 -13.66
CA LEU A 263 -1.85 -1.68 -13.73
C LEU A 263 -1.45 -2.19 -12.33
N LEU A 264 -0.85 -1.35 -11.50
CA LEU A 264 -0.46 -1.70 -10.13
C LEU A 264 -1.70 -2.11 -9.30
N TYR A 265 -2.81 -1.39 -9.43
CA TYR A 265 -4.08 -1.78 -8.79
C TYR A 265 -4.66 -3.08 -9.31
N LYS A 266 -4.60 -3.32 -10.63
CA LYS A 266 -5.02 -4.60 -11.21
C LYS A 266 -4.21 -5.78 -10.66
N ILE A 267 -2.91 -5.57 -10.41
CA ILE A 267 -2.04 -6.57 -9.78
C ILE A 267 -2.49 -6.85 -8.34
N PHE A 268 -2.77 -5.82 -7.54
CA PHE A 268 -3.26 -5.98 -6.17
C PHE A 268 -4.51 -6.87 -6.08
N VAL A 269 -5.48 -6.66 -6.95
CA VAL A 269 -6.73 -7.45 -6.97
C VAL A 269 -6.50 -8.88 -7.48
N SER A 270 -5.59 -9.05 -8.45
CA SER A 270 -5.50 -10.29 -9.25
C SER A 270 -4.36 -11.22 -8.85
N ALA A 271 -3.35 -10.73 -8.13
CA ALA A 271 -2.19 -11.54 -7.74
C ALA A 271 -2.56 -12.67 -6.77
N ASP A 272 -1.77 -13.74 -6.81
CA ASP A 272 -1.89 -14.91 -5.96
C ASP A 272 -0.50 -15.37 -5.55
N GLU A 273 -0.34 -15.87 -4.34
CA GLU A 273 0.95 -16.38 -3.87
C GLU A 273 1.41 -17.64 -4.59
N TYR A 274 0.49 -18.37 -5.22
CA TYR A 274 0.81 -19.60 -5.96
C TYR A 274 0.90 -19.38 -7.48
N MET A 275 0.61 -18.18 -7.96
CA MET A 275 0.62 -17.87 -9.39
C MET A 275 1.94 -17.23 -9.79
N THR A 276 2.49 -17.68 -10.91
CA THR A 276 3.69 -17.08 -11.51
C THR A 276 3.38 -15.73 -12.14
N ILE A 277 4.39 -14.87 -12.30
CA ILE A 277 4.23 -13.58 -13.01
C ILE A 277 3.79 -13.81 -14.47
N SER A 278 4.28 -14.86 -15.14
CA SER A 278 3.85 -15.26 -16.49
C SER A 278 2.34 -15.54 -16.55
N GLU A 279 1.82 -16.30 -15.59
CA GLU A 279 0.39 -16.60 -15.50
C GLU A 279 -0.46 -15.38 -15.17
N LEU A 280 0.06 -14.46 -14.35
CA LEU A 280 -0.58 -13.18 -14.04
C LEU A 280 -0.68 -12.30 -15.29
N ALA A 281 0.37 -12.24 -16.10
CA ALA A 281 0.41 -11.45 -17.34
C ALA A 281 -0.66 -11.92 -18.33
N GLN A 282 -0.75 -13.24 -18.52
CA GLN A 282 -1.78 -13.86 -19.35
C GLN A 282 -3.20 -13.58 -18.83
N MET A 283 -3.40 -13.66 -17.51
CA MET A 283 -4.69 -13.38 -16.87
C MET A 283 -5.11 -11.93 -17.08
N LEU A 284 -4.20 -10.98 -16.90
CA LEU A 284 -4.46 -9.55 -17.07
C LEU A 284 -4.44 -9.08 -18.53
N GLN A 285 -4.00 -9.93 -19.48
CA GLN A 285 -3.74 -9.57 -20.88
C GLN A 285 -2.79 -8.37 -21.02
N VAL A 286 -1.75 -8.38 -20.20
CA VAL A 286 -0.69 -7.37 -20.20
C VAL A 286 0.59 -8.03 -20.70
N ASP A 287 1.39 -7.26 -21.43
CA ASP A 287 2.72 -7.69 -21.84
C ASP A 287 3.56 -8.11 -20.63
N LEU A 288 4.28 -9.23 -20.76
CA LEU A 288 5.01 -9.83 -19.64
C LEU A 288 6.07 -8.88 -19.08
N ASP A 289 6.77 -8.14 -19.93
CA ASP A 289 7.83 -7.23 -19.48
C ASP A 289 7.25 -5.99 -18.79
N SER A 290 6.10 -5.49 -19.27
CA SER A 290 5.34 -4.44 -18.58
C SER A 290 4.88 -4.89 -17.18
N LEU A 291 4.45 -6.15 -17.04
CA LEU A 291 4.06 -6.71 -15.75
C LEU A 291 5.27 -6.89 -14.82
N LYS A 292 6.40 -7.39 -15.32
CA LYS A 292 7.65 -7.50 -14.55
C LYS A 292 8.11 -6.15 -14.02
N GLN A 293 8.02 -5.09 -14.82
CA GLN A 293 8.34 -3.72 -14.39
C GLN A 293 7.41 -3.24 -13.27
N ALA A 294 6.11 -3.50 -13.38
CA ALA A 294 5.14 -3.16 -12.35
C ALA A 294 5.41 -3.93 -11.04
N VAL A 295 5.68 -5.23 -11.12
CA VAL A 295 6.02 -6.07 -9.95
C VAL A 295 7.35 -5.64 -9.32
N SER A 296 8.36 -5.34 -10.15
CA SER A 296 9.67 -4.81 -9.73
C SER A 296 9.50 -3.53 -8.90
N LEU A 297 8.61 -2.64 -9.32
CA LEU A 297 8.25 -1.44 -8.55
C LEU A 297 7.52 -1.77 -7.25
N LEU A 298 6.53 -2.66 -7.26
CA LEU A 298 5.81 -3.04 -6.03
C LEU A 298 6.78 -3.63 -4.99
N CYS A 299 7.74 -4.44 -5.41
CA CYS A 299 8.83 -4.92 -4.56
C CYS A 299 9.72 -3.78 -4.06
N ARG A 300 10.07 -2.82 -4.93
CA ARG A 300 10.86 -1.63 -4.55
C ARG A 300 10.22 -0.81 -3.43
N LEU A 301 8.90 -0.66 -3.49
CA LEU A 301 8.11 0.14 -2.56
C LEU A 301 7.71 -0.64 -1.30
N GLY A 302 8.03 -1.94 -1.23
CA GLY A 302 7.67 -2.81 -0.11
C GLY A 302 6.21 -3.30 -0.13
N PHE A 303 5.46 -3.06 -1.19
CA PHE A 303 4.08 -3.54 -1.35
C PHE A 303 3.99 -5.01 -1.75
N SER A 304 5.08 -5.61 -2.23
CA SER A 304 5.13 -7.03 -2.60
C SER A 304 6.46 -7.66 -2.24
N ARG A 305 6.47 -8.94 -1.90
CA ARG A 305 7.68 -9.72 -1.67
C ARG A 305 7.78 -10.86 -2.66
N ARG A 306 8.99 -11.11 -3.16
CA ARG A 306 9.26 -12.29 -3.96
C ARG A 306 9.25 -13.51 -3.03
N LYS A 307 8.44 -14.52 -3.35
CA LYS A 307 8.49 -15.81 -2.64
C LYS A 307 9.69 -16.59 -3.13
N GLU A 308 10.42 -17.19 -2.20
CA GLU A 308 11.45 -18.15 -2.55
C GLU A 308 10.80 -19.40 -3.19
N PRO A 309 11.45 -20.02 -4.19
CA PRO A 309 10.90 -21.22 -4.83
C PRO A 309 10.75 -22.32 -3.78
N VAL A 310 9.51 -22.77 -3.58
CA VAL A 310 9.17 -23.90 -2.73
C VAL A 310 9.55 -25.18 -3.47
N GLY A 311 10.75 -25.70 -3.22
CA GLY A 311 11.17 -27.01 -3.72
C GLY A 311 12.33 -27.55 -2.89
N ASP A 312 12.36 -28.86 -2.69
CA ASP A 312 13.40 -29.67 -2.01
C ASP A 312 14.80 -29.61 -2.68
N SER A 313 15.09 -28.54 -3.42
CA SER A 313 16.47 -28.19 -3.71
C SER A 313 17.04 -27.65 -2.41
N PRO A 314 18.15 -28.20 -1.87
CA PRO A 314 18.81 -27.56 -0.74
C PRO A 314 18.96 -26.12 -1.13
N SER A 315 18.48 -25.21 -0.28
CA SER A 315 18.79 -23.80 -0.37
C SER A 315 20.25 -23.75 -0.77
N ILE A 316 20.54 -23.29 -2.00
CA ILE A 316 21.92 -22.92 -2.29
C ILE A 316 22.17 -21.93 -1.17
N ASP A 317 22.99 -22.31 -0.20
CA ASP A 317 23.42 -21.45 0.90
C ASP A 317 24.07 -20.27 0.20
N LEU A 318 23.24 -19.29 -0.16
CA LEU A 318 23.62 -18.03 -0.71
C LEU A 318 24.21 -17.34 0.49
N LYS A 319 25.48 -17.67 0.72
CA LYS A 319 26.27 -17.13 1.81
C LYS A 319 26.44 -15.66 1.48
N TYR A 320 25.55 -14.85 2.05
CA TYR A 320 25.64 -13.41 1.94
C TYR A 320 26.95 -12.95 2.57
N HIS A 321 27.42 -11.79 2.14
CA HIS A 321 28.57 -11.15 2.75
C HIS A 321 28.30 -10.97 4.25
N ALA A 322 29.31 -11.19 5.09
CA ALA A 322 29.14 -11.28 6.55
C ALA A 322 28.49 -10.01 7.16
N SER A 323 28.70 -8.85 6.53
CA SER A 323 28.05 -7.58 6.93
C SER A 323 26.51 -7.59 6.88
N TRP A 324 25.90 -8.55 6.17
CA TRP A 324 24.44 -8.68 6.08
C TRP A 324 23.82 -9.39 7.29
N GLU A 325 24.62 -9.85 8.25
CA GLU A 325 24.11 -10.32 9.55
C GLU A 325 23.31 -9.22 10.29
N GLN A 326 23.74 -7.96 10.17
CA GLN A 326 23.01 -6.81 10.71
C GLN A 326 21.63 -6.64 10.05
N TYR A 327 21.55 -6.83 8.73
CA TYR A 327 20.28 -6.83 8.01
C TYR A 327 19.35 -7.98 8.46
N GLN A 328 19.89 -9.17 8.71
CA GLN A 328 19.11 -10.30 9.25
C GLN A 328 18.60 -10.00 10.66
N LEU A 329 19.40 -9.35 11.50
CA LEU A 329 19.00 -8.91 12.83
C LEU A 329 17.90 -7.83 12.75
N GLU A 330 18.06 -6.83 11.88
CA GLU A 330 17.05 -5.80 11.60
C GLU A 330 15.73 -6.43 11.11
N GLN A 331 15.77 -7.41 10.20
CA GLN A 331 14.58 -8.15 9.75
C GLN A 331 13.93 -9.01 10.83
N SER A 332 14.72 -9.60 11.74
CA SER A 332 14.18 -10.44 12.82
C SER A 332 13.53 -9.64 13.94
N THR A 333 14.01 -8.41 14.17
CA THR A 333 13.51 -7.50 15.21
C THR A 333 12.36 -6.62 14.70
N SER A 334 12.35 -6.28 13.42
CA SER A 334 11.20 -5.64 12.76
C SER A 334 10.19 -6.71 12.30
N ARG A 335 9.00 -6.74 12.90
CA ARG A 335 7.89 -7.56 12.39
C ARG A 335 7.48 -7.00 11.01
N GLU A 336 8.03 -7.62 9.97
CA GLU A 336 7.79 -7.38 8.54
C GLU A 336 8.42 -6.09 7.95
N PRO A 337 9.04 -6.14 6.76
CA PRO A 337 9.55 -4.96 6.07
C PRO A 337 8.48 -3.86 5.97
N PRO A 338 8.86 -2.61 6.22
CA PRO A 338 7.94 -1.49 6.26
C PRO A 338 7.36 -1.26 4.87
N GLN A 339 6.03 -1.37 4.72
CA GLN A 339 5.34 -0.76 3.60
C GLN A 339 5.40 0.75 3.81
N ILE A 340 6.07 1.49 2.94
CA ILE A 340 6.17 2.94 3.11
C ILE A 340 4.92 3.56 2.51
N THR A 341 4.10 4.17 3.35
CA THR A 341 2.92 4.93 2.90
C THR A 341 3.00 6.36 3.42
N PRO A 342 2.43 7.35 2.70
CA PRO A 342 2.43 8.75 3.12
C PRO A 342 1.94 9.01 4.56
N LEU A 343 1.25 8.04 5.17
CA LEU A 343 0.63 8.14 6.50
C LEU A 343 1.43 7.45 7.63
N ASN A 344 2.42 6.60 7.34
CA ASN A 344 3.08 5.76 8.37
C ASN A 344 4.56 6.05 8.62
N TYR A 345 5.16 6.94 7.83
CA TYR A 345 6.60 7.22 7.86
C TYR A 345 7.13 7.74 9.19
N ASN A 346 6.33 8.53 9.93
CA ASN A 346 6.73 9.07 11.23
C ASN A 346 7.04 7.99 12.29
N ASN A 347 6.46 6.79 12.15
CA ASN A 347 6.76 5.66 13.02
C ASN A 347 8.11 4.99 12.68
N PHE A 348 8.59 5.13 11.44
CA PHE A 348 9.83 4.51 10.96
C PHE A 348 11.07 5.36 11.25
N ILE A 349 10.97 6.69 11.10
CA ILE A 349 12.06 7.61 11.48
C ILE A 349 12.39 7.50 12.97
N THR A 350 11.39 7.33 13.84
CA THR A 350 11.64 7.32 15.29
C THR A 350 12.52 6.12 15.71
N SER A 351 12.45 4.98 15.01
CA SER A 351 13.35 3.84 15.23
C SER A 351 14.74 4.04 14.63
N GLU A 352 14.86 4.56 13.40
CA GLU A 352 16.16 4.73 12.72
C GLU A 352 16.94 5.96 13.19
N ALA A 353 16.29 7.08 13.53
CA ALA A 353 16.96 8.29 14.04
C ALA A 353 17.68 8.04 15.39
N THR A 354 17.23 7.04 16.15
CA THR A 354 17.89 6.58 17.38
C THR A 354 19.14 5.75 17.07
N ALA A 355 19.14 4.99 15.96
CA ALA A 355 20.30 4.23 15.48
C ALA A 355 21.34 5.13 14.78
N GLU A 356 20.90 6.09 13.95
CA GLU A 356 21.80 7.04 13.26
C GLU A 356 22.52 7.98 14.24
N ARG A 357 21.87 8.37 15.36
CA ARG A 357 22.54 9.11 16.45
C ARG A 357 23.63 8.29 17.15
N ALA A 358 23.50 6.97 17.18
CA ALA A 358 24.49 6.08 17.79
C ALA A 358 25.70 5.85 16.85
N GLU A 359 25.48 5.74 15.54
CA GLU A 359 26.57 5.59 14.54
C GLU A 359 27.33 6.90 14.31
N ALA A 360 26.65 8.06 14.30
CA ALA A 360 27.31 9.35 14.15
C ALA A 360 28.26 9.70 15.33
N ALA A 361 28.01 9.14 16.51
CA ALA A 361 28.85 9.30 17.69
C ALA A 361 30.18 8.52 17.60
N GLN A 362 30.29 7.51 16.73
CA GLN A 362 31.49 6.69 16.57
C GLN A 362 32.51 7.23 15.54
N TYR A 363 32.11 8.17 14.68
CA TYR A 363 32.95 8.68 13.57
C TYR A 363 33.40 10.14 13.70
N SER A 364 33.31 10.74 14.89
CA SER A 364 33.87 12.08 15.11
C SER A 364 35.36 12.00 15.50
N PRO A 365 36.29 12.63 14.75
CA PRO A 365 37.68 12.68 15.14
C PRO A 365 37.85 13.63 16.32
N VAL A 366 38.39 13.12 17.44
CA VAL A 366 38.72 13.90 18.63
C VAL A 366 39.81 14.91 18.30
N LEU A 367 39.43 16.17 18.12
CA LEU A 367 40.36 17.28 18.04
C LEU A 367 40.61 17.81 19.46
N VAL A 368 41.74 17.40 20.04
CA VAL A 368 42.22 17.93 21.32
C VAL A 368 42.74 19.35 21.11
N LYS A 369 42.15 20.35 21.78
CA LYS A 369 42.90 21.55 22.15
C LYS A 369 42.38 22.26 23.40
N ALA A 370 43.30 22.30 24.37
CA ALA A 370 43.60 23.22 25.46
C ALA A 370 42.50 24.10 26.10
N SER A 371 42.46 23.96 27.41
CA SER A 371 41.79 24.78 28.43
C SER A 371 42.13 26.27 28.34
N ASP A 372 41.12 27.12 28.53
CA ASP A 372 41.27 28.32 29.34
C ASP A 372 39.97 28.63 30.11
N LYS A 373 40.17 29.03 31.37
CA LYS A 373 39.16 29.40 32.36
C LYS A 373 38.74 30.86 32.16
N ASP A 374 37.45 31.15 32.27
CA ASP A 374 36.85 32.00 33.31
C ASP A 374 35.47 32.54 32.89
N ASN A 375 34.50 32.37 33.83
CA ASN A 375 33.31 33.17 34.14
C ASN A 375 32.32 33.59 33.03
N SER A 376 31.00 33.62 33.21
CA SER A 376 30.08 33.26 34.30
C SER A 376 28.65 33.47 33.75
N SER A 377 27.66 32.93 34.47
CA SER A 377 26.32 33.52 34.65
C SER A 377 25.11 32.87 33.96
N ILE A 378 24.27 32.33 34.85
CA ILE A 378 22.80 32.18 34.82
C ILE A 378 22.25 30.96 34.07
N GLY A 379 22.00 29.92 34.88
CA GLY A 379 21.07 28.85 34.53
C GLY A 379 19.65 29.18 34.93
N TYR A 380 18.69 28.47 34.34
CA TYR A 380 17.46 28.07 34.99
C TYR A 380 16.99 26.74 34.39
N LEU A 381 16.62 25.84 35.29
CA LEU A 381 16.05 24.52 35.08
C LEU A 381 14.69 24.63 34.35
N SER A 382 14.35 23.65 33.52
CA SER A 382 12.96 23.39 33.16
C SER A 382 12.68 21.91 33.26
N SER A 383 11.78 21.63 34.21
CA SER A 383 11.20 20.38 34.64
C SER A 383 10.00 20.02 33.76
N ASP A 384 9.71 18.73 33.74
CA ASP A 384 8.55 18.06 33.16
C ASP A 384 7.19 18.73 33.45
N GLY A 385 6.21 18.48 32.57
CA GLY A 385 4.81 18.76 32.89
C GLY A 385 3.87 18.82 31.68
N ASN A 386 3.30 17.67 31.36
CA ASN A 386 2.11 17.47 30.52
C ASN A 386 0.90 18.27 31.05
N THR A 387 0.06 18.85 30.18
CA THR A 387 -1.43 18.71 30.12
C THR A 387 -2.10 19.78 29.23
N SER A 388 -3.09 19.31 28.48
CA SER A 388 -4.17 20.01 27.78
C SER A 388 -5.06 20.85 28.72
N ASP A 389 -5.63 21.98 28.25
CA ASP A 389 -6.98 22.04 27.65
C ASP A 389 -7.49 23.49 27.44
N PHE A 390 -8.49 23.60 26.57
CA PHE A 390 -9.16 24.81 26.08
C PHE A 390 -9.95 25.63 27.13
N SER A 391 -9.99 26.96 26.95
CA SER A 391 -11.22 27.81 26.81
C SER A 391 -11.04 29.24 27.35
N PHE A 392 -11.53 30.26 26.63
CA PHE A 392 -12.61 31.17 27.05
C PHE A 392 -12.64 32.48 26.25
N ALA A 393 -13.84 32.83 25.75
CA ALA A 393 -14.40 34.19 25.71
C ALA A 393 -15.83 34.08 25.14
N ASN A 394 -16.87 34.78 25.60
CA ASN A 394 -17.19 35.49 26.83
C ASN A 394 -18.71 35.82 26.71
N MET A 395 -19.44 35.76 27.82
CA MET A 395 -20.87 36.15 27.95
C MET A 395 -21.04 37.69 27.94
N PRO A 396 -22.27 38.27 27.82
CA PRO A 396 -23.14 38.46 29.00
C PRO A 396 -24.67 38.35 28.76
N SER A 397 -25.36 37.91 29.81
CA SER A 397 -26.82 37.94 30.07
C SER A 397 -27.33 39.35 30.44
N PRO A 398 -28.66 39.60 30.40
CA PRO A 398 -29.44 39.56 31.66
C PRO A 398 -30.92 39.08 31.52
N SER A 399 -31.47 38.52 32.60
CA SER A 399 -32.90 38.18 32.86
C SER A 399 -33.71 39.43 33.33
N PRO A 400 -34.98 39.37 33.82
CA PRO A 400 -36.07 38.35 33.76
C PRO A 400 -37.49 38.95 33.43
N GLN A 401 -38.53 38.13 33.13
CA GLN A 401 -39.95 38.42 33.48
C GLN A 401 -40.99 37.30 33.14
N ALA A 402 -41.69 36.86 34.20
CA ALA A 402 -43.06 36.38 34.47
C ALA A 402 -44.12 35.92 33.41
N MET A 403 -44.94 34.95 33.88
CA MET A 403 -46.42 34.75 33.82
C MET A 403 -47.01 33.51 33.08
N GLN A 404 -47.66 32.65 33.90
CA GLN A 404 -49.02 32.03 33.78
C GLN A 404 -49.29 31.06 32.59
N THR A 405 -50.05 29.96 32.66
CA THR A 405 -51.03 29.36 33.60
C THR A 405 -51.36 27.91 33.13
N ASP A 406 -52.02 27.14 34.02
CA ASP A 406 -52.85 25.94 33.80
C ASP A 406 -52.16 24.61 33.46
N SER A 407 -52.53 23.45 34.02
CA SER A 407 -53.43 23.06 35.13
C SER A 407 -53.30 21.53 35.26
N ASP A 408 -53.22 21.02 36.49
CA ASP A 408 -53.92 19.83 37.02
C ASP A 408 -53.70 18.46 36.32
N VAL A 409 -53.42 17.31 36.97
CA VAL A 409 -53.78 16.69 38.26
C VAL A 409 -52.67 15.63 38.50
N HIS A 410 -51.93 15.64 39.63
CA HIS A 410 -52.17 14.80 40.83
C HIS A 410 -52.33 13.28 40.51
N ASN A 411 -51.72 12.34 41.23
CA ASN A 411 -50.89 12.40 42.42
C ASN A 411 -50.39 10.97 42.70
N HIS A 412 -49.21 10.89 43.33
CA HIS A 412 -48.94 10.16 44.58
C HIS A 412 -49.52 8.73 44.72
N SER A 413 -48.78 7.72 45.17
CA SER A 413 -47.56 7.79 45.95
C SER A 413 -47.15 6.38 46.39
N GLU A 414 -45.85 6.28 46.72
CA GLU A 414 -45.32 5.60 47.93
C GLU A 414 -45.44 4.07 47.98
N GLU A 415 -44.48 3.31 48.48
CA GLU A 415 -43.21 3.57 49.19
C GLU A 415 -42.51 2.19 49.23
N GLN A 416 -41.18 2.10 49.10
CA GLN A 416 -40.23 1.98 50.24
C GLN A 416 -40.43 0.63 50.96
N GLU A 417 -39.46 -0.23 51.25
CA GLU A 417 -38.01 -0.21 51.50
C GLU A 417 -37.70 -1.71 51.77
N LEU A 418 -36.53 -2.29 51.52
CA LEU A 418 -35.39 -2.42 52.45
C LEU A 418 -34.74 -3.80 52.15
N SER A 419 -33.40 -3.84 52.13
CA SER A 419 -32.44 -4.84 52.68
C SER A 419 -32.83 -6.34 52.67
N SER A 420 -31.98 -7.35 52.44
CA SER A 420 -30.53 -7.57 52.54
C SER A 420 -30.37 -9.10 52.36
N GLU A 421 -29.42 -9.55 51.53
CA GLU A 421 -28.33 -10.47 51.90
C GLU A 421 -28.64 -11.98 52.03
N LEU A 422 -28.03 -12.72 51.11
CA LEU A 422 -27.20 -13.93 51.26
C LEU A 422 -27.79 -15.31 51.65
N ASP A 423 -27.16 -16.29 50.99
CA ASP A 423 -26.88 -17.68 51.38
C ASP A 423 -27.81 -18.86 50.96
N ASP A 424 -27.21 -19.67 50.08
CA ASP A 424 -26.90 -21.10 50.23
C ASP A 424 -27.91 -22.24 49.94
N LEU A 425 -27.37 -23.14 49.10
CA LEU A 425 -27.33 -24.61 49.21
C LEU A 425 -28.57 -25.48 48.92
N SER A 426 -28.42 -26.20 47.80
CA SER A 426 -28.51 -27.66 47.68
C SER A 426 -29.87 -28.35 47.83
N GLU A 427 -30.20 -29.19 46.84
CA GLU A 427 -30.70 -30.52 47.14
C GLU A 427 -30.35 -31.52 46.02
N SER A 428 -29.57 -32.52 46.44
CA SER A 428 -29.35 -33.84 45.87
C SER A 428 -30.67 -34.63 45.73
N THR A 429 -30.91 -35.65 44.90
CA THR A 429 -30.19 -36.91 44.64
C THR A 429 -31.11 -37.76 43.73
N THR A 430 -30.56 -38.60 42.83
CA THR A 430 -30.74 -40.08 42.87
C THR A 430 -29.95 -40.87 41.81
N LYS A 431 -29.05 -41.75 42.31
CA LYS A 431 -28.63 -43.13 41.89
C LYS A 431 -27.95 -43.36 40.50
N LEU A 432 -26.64 -43.70 40.43
CA LEU A 432 -25.92 -45.01 40.62
C LEU A 432 -26.26 -46.10 39.55
N SER A 433 -25.36 -46.86 38.89
CA SER A 433 -23.88 -47.01 38.89
C SER A 433 -23.41 -47.93 37.72
N ILE A 434 -22.29 -47.56 37.08
CA ILE A 434 -21.02 -48.32 36.79
C ILE A 434 -21.00 -49.66 36.00
N LYS A 435 -20.15 -49.69 34.95
CA LYS A 435 -19.08 -50.72 34.77
C LYS A 435 -17.90 -50.22 33.90
N GLU A 436 -16.67 -50.45 34.38
CA GLU A 436 -15.38 -49.98 33.82
C GLU A 436 -14.50 -51.09 33.17
N LEU A 437 -13.67 -50.65 32.19
CA LEU A 437 -12.28 -51.02 31.77
C LEU A 437 -11.89 -52.44 31.25
N PRO A 438 -10.77 -52.66 30.48
CA PRO A 438 -9.44 -51.99 30.52
C PRO A 438 -8.68 -51.74 29.17
N THR A 439 -7.38 -51.41 29.28
CA THR A 439 -6.41 -50.68 28.42
C THR A 439 -5.40 -51.49 27.55
N THR A 440 -5.03 -50.94 26.36
CA THR A 440 -3.73 -50.94 25.58
C THR A 440 -3.14 -52.25 24.97
N PRO A 441 -2.41 -52.24 23.80
CA PRO A 441 -1.07 -51.63 23.62
C PRO A 441 -0.76 -50.91 22.27
N LYS A 442 0.40 -50.24 22.27
CA LYS A 442 1.08 -49.40 21.28
C LYS A 442 1.14 -49.92 19.83
N GLY A 443 1.13 -48.99 18.86
CA GLY A 443 1.58 -49.20 17.49
C GLY A 443 1.94 -47.86 16.82
N GLU A 444 3.20 -47.69 16.46
CA GLU A 444 3.75 -46.61 15.64
C GLU A 444 3.09 -46.57 14.26
N GLY A 445 2.88 -45.38 13.68
CA GLY A 445 2.44 -45.25 12.29
C GLY A 445 1.92 -43.87 11.91
N ASN A 446 2.81 -43.03 11.39
CA ASN A 446 2.60 -41.94 10.43
C ASN A 446 1.25 -41.18 10.47
N LEU A 447 1.26 -39.97 11.05
CA LEU A 447 0.36 -38.90 10.62
C LEU A 447 0.71 -38.55 9.15
N PRO A 448 -0.26 -38.57 8.21
CA PRO A 448 0.01 -38.07 6.87
C PRO A 448 0.13 -36.55 6.91
N SER A 449 1.28 -36.13 6.40
CA SER A 449 1.67 -34.81 5.91
C SER A 449 0.54 -33.99 5.29
N VAL A 450 0.58 -32.69 5.58
CA VAL A 450 0.08 -31.53 4.81
C VAL A 450 -0.49 -31.93 3.45
N SER A 451 -1.82 -31.96 3.32
CA SER A 451 -2.43 -32.09 2.01
C SER A 451 -2.19 -30.79 1.23
N GLU A 452 -1.61 -30.92 0.04
CA GLU A 452 -1.54 -29.82 -0.91
C GLU A 452 -2.96 -29.33 -1.20
N LYS A 453 -3.29 -28.09 -0.81
CA LYS A 453 -4.56 -27.41 -1.12
C LYS A 453 -4.58 -27.02 -2.61
N THR A 454 -4.49 -27.98 -3.53
CA THR A 454 -4.52 -27.73 -4.98
C THR A 454 -5.95 -27.82 -5.49
N GLY A 455 -6.69 -26.71 -5.40
CA GLY A 455 -8.01 -26.58 -6.00
C GLY A 455 -8.45 -25.11 -6.08
N LYS A 456 -9.34 -24.78 -7.02
CA LYS A 456 -9.97 -23.46 -7.08
C LYS A 456 -10.64 -23.11 -5.75
N ARG A 457 -10.45 -21.88 -5.29
CA ARG A 457 -10.97 -21.34 -4.02
C ARG A 457 -12.46 -21.00 -4.14
N VAL A 458 -13.08 -20.60 -3.04
CA VAL A 458 -14.40 -19.94 -3.04
C VAL A 458 -14.20 -18.46 -2.74
N GLY A 459 -14.85 -17.58 -3.52
CA GLY A 459 -14.82 -16.14 -3.28
C GLY A 459 -15.98 -15.74 -2.37
N PHE A 460 -15.72 -15.06 -1.27
CA PHE A 460 -16.72 -14.44 -0.40
C PHE A 460 -16.81 -12.94 -0.72
N LEU A 461 -17.91 -12.51 -1.35
CA LEU A 461 -18.13 -11.11 -1.69
C LEU A 461 -18.56 -10.29 -0.48
N PHE A 462 -17.96 -9.13 -0.36
CA PHE A 462 -18.36 -8.06 0.54
C PHE A 462 -18.34 -6.71 -0.19
N ASP A 463 -18.97 -5.71 0.40
CA ASP A 463 -18.95 -4.34 -0.08
C ASP A 463 -18.19 -3.41 0.88
N SER A 464 -18.02 -2.15 0.48
CA SER A 464 -17.34 -1.13 1.27
C SER A 464 -17.95 -0.88 2.66
N THR A 465 -19.20 -1.29 2.89
CA THR A 465 -19.83 -1.15 4.21
C THR A 465 -19.13 -2.04 5.23
N LEU A 466 -18.79 -3.28 4.87
CA LEU A 466 -18.06 -4.20 5.76
C LEU A 466 -16.72 -3.61 6.20
N THR A 467 -15.96 -3.06 5.26
CA THR A 467 -14.67 -2.44 5.57
C THR A 467 -14.80 -1.19 6.43
N ALA A 468 -15.86 -0.38 6.22
CA ALA A 468 -16.11 0.77 7.06
C ALA A 468 -16.43 0.36 8.51
N PHE A 469 -17.21 -0.70 8.69
CA PHE A 469 -17.52 -1.25 10.01
C PHE A 469 -16.28 -1.79 10.72
N LEU A 470 -15.42 -2.53 10.01
CA LEU A 470 -14.17 -3.08 10.59
C LEU A 470 -13.12 -2.00 10.90
N MET A 471 -13.24 -0.80 10.34
CA MET A 471 -12.38 0.35 10.65
C MET A 471 -12.81 1.13 11.89
N MET A 472 -13.95 0.80 12.50
CA MET A 472 -14.40 1.45 13.73
C MET A 472 -13.44 1.11 14.88
N GLY A 473 -12.93 2.15 15.56
CA GLY A 473 -11.83 2.02 16.53
C GLY A 473 -12.17 1.26 17.83
N ASN A 474 -13.42 0.84 18.00
CA ASN A 474 -13.94 0.19 19.20
C ASN A 474 -13.96 -1.35 19.14
N LEU A 475 -13.61 -1.98 18.02
CA LEU A 475 -13.60 -3.45 17.90
C LEU A 475 -12.25 -4.03 18.39
N SER A 476 -11.29 -4.21 17.48
CA SER A 476 -9.92 -4.59 17.82
C SER A 476 -8.95 -3.69 17.04
N PRO A 477 -7.88 -3.16 17.66
CA PRO A 477 -6.86 -2.37 16.96
C PRO A 477 -6.25 -3.09 15.75
N GLY A 478 -6.15 -4.43 15.79
CA GLY A 478 -5.59 -5.23 14.70
C GLY A 478 -6.51 -5.38 13.48
N LEU A 479 -7.83 -5.23 13.66
CA LEU A 479 -8.80 -5.32 12.56
C LEU A 479 -8.64 -4.19 11.55
N LYS A 480 -8.20 -3.00 12.01
CA LYS A 480 -7.99 -1.84 11.14
C LYS A 480 -7.06 -2.16 9.96
N ASN A 481 -5.98 -2.90 10.20
CA ASN A 481 -5.02 -3.25 9.14
C ASN A 481 -5.64 -4.19 8.09
N HIS A 482 -6.41 -5.18 8.54
CA HIS A 482 -7.14 -6.09 7.64
C HIS A 482 -8.25 -5.34 6.88
N ALA A 483 -8.96 -4.43 7.54
CA ALA A 483 -10.00 -3.61 6.93
C ALA A 483 -9.44 -2.67 5.85
N VAL A 484 -8.30 -2.03 6.11
CA VAL A 484 -7.58 -1.21 5.11
C VAL A 484 -7.15 -2.09 3.93
N THR A 485 -6.60 -3.28 4.18
CA THR A 485 -6.25 -4.22 3.10
C THR A 485 -7.48 -4.60 2.27
N MET A 486 -8.58 -4.99 2.92
CA MET A 486 -9.85 -5.34 2.27
C MET A 486 -10.45 -4.17 1.47
N PHE A 487 -10.25 -2.93 1.92
CA PHE A 487 -10.73 -1.74 1.21
C PHE A 487 -9.83 -1.40 0.04
N GLU A 488 -8.51 -1.33 0.25
CA GLU A 488 -7.55 -0.80 -0.71
C GLU A 488 -7.09 -1.83 -1.75
N VAL A 489 -6.74 -3.03 -1.32
CA VAL A 489 -6.41 -4.15 -2.22
C VAL A 489 -7.68 -4.69 -2.85
N GLY A 490 -8.80 -4.62 -2.12
CA GLY A 490 -10.06 -5.24 -2.51
C GLY A 490 -10.08 -6.75 -2.33
N LYS A 491 -9.07 -7.32 -1.66
CA LYS A 491 -8.96 -8.77 -1.44
C LYS A 491 -8.28 -9.07 -0.10
N LEU A 492 -8.77 -10.10 0.58
CA LEU A 492 -8.08 -10.77 1.68
C LEU A 492 -7.94 -12.25 1.33
N CYS A 493 -6.71 -12.71 1.11
CA CYS A 493 -6.43 -14.08 0.67
C CYS A 493 -6.53 -15.08 1.83
N GLU A 494 -6.83 -16.35 1.55
CA GLU A 494 -6.86 -17.48 2.51
C GLU A 494 -5.69 -17.45 3.51
N GLU A 495 -4.48 -17.14 3.06
CA GLU A 495 -3.25 -17.08 3.86
C GLU A 495 -3.33 -16.05 5.00
N SER A 496 -4.10 -14.99 4.80
CA SER A 496 -4.31 -13.91 5.77
C SER A 496 -5.57 -14.07 6.62
N ILE A 497 -6.40 -15.08 6.32
CA ILE A 497 -7.66 -15.31 7.05
C ILE A 497 -7.42 -15.76 8.49
N ASP A 498 -6.39 -16.56 8.76
CA ASP A 498 -6.11 -17.02 10.13
C ASP A 498 -5.78 -15.85 11.07
N SER A 499 -4.93 -14.91 10.60
CA SER A 499 -4.64 -13.67 11.33
C SER A 499 -5.90 -12.82 11.51
N PHE A 500 -6.74 -12.72 10.48
CA PHE A 500 -7.98 -11.95 10.54
C PHE A 500 -8.99 -12.55 11.54
N LEU A 501 -9.13 -13.88 11.56
CA LEU A 501 -9.97 -14.59 12.52
C LEU A 501 -9.47 -14.42 13.95
N ALA A 502 -8.15 -14.46 14.17
CA ALA A 502 -7.55 -14.20 15.48
C ALA A 502 -7.85 -12.77 15.98
N GLU A 503 -7.90 -11.78 15.09
CA GLU A 503 -8.31 -10.42 15.46
C GLU A 503 -9.82 -10.29 15.70
N LEU A 504 -10.66 -10.98 14.92
CA LEU A 504 -12.11 -11.05 15.14
C LEU A 504 -12.48 -11.78 16.44
N GLU A 505 -11.68 -12.77 16.85
CA GLU A 505 -11.90 -13.52 18.08
C GLU A 505 -11.71 -12.68 19.35
N LYS A 506 -10.92 -11.61 19.27
CA LYS A 506 -10.76 -10.65 20.38
C LYS A 506 -11.99 -9.77 20.58
N VAL A 507 -12.92 -9.74 19.63
CA VAL A 507 -14.15 -8.95 19.73
C VAL A 507 -15.16 -9.71 20.58
N SER A 508 -15.38 -9.25 21.82
CA SER A 508 -16.36 -9.84 22.72
C SER A 508 -17.69 -9.08 22.66
N LEU A 509 -18.81 -9.81 22.63
CA LEU A 509 -20.14 -9.20 22.80
C LEU A 509 -20.35 -8.60 24.19
N LEU A 510 -19.54 -9.03 25.17
CA LEU A 510 -19.57 -8.49 26.53
C LEU A 510 -19.02 -7.06 26.59
N ASP A 511 -18.15 -6.69 25.63
CA ASP A 511 -17.59 -5.35 25.52
C ASP A 511 -18.56 -4.38 24.82
N ALA A 512 -19.71 -4.87 24.34
CA ALA A 512 -20.79 -4.07 23.79
C ALA A 512 -21.65 -3.48 24.92
N GLU A 513 -21.02 -2.72 25.83
CA GLU A 513 -21.73 -1.96 26.87
C GLU A 513 -22.42 -0.74 26.21
N GLY A 514 -23.60 -0.96 25.63
CA GLY A 514 -24.46 0.10 25.10
C GLY A 514 -25.65 -0.40 24.30
N GLU A 515 -26.84 0.11 24.59
CA GLU A 515 -28.00 -0.01 23.70
C GLU A 515 -27.78 0.84 22.44
N GLY A 516 -27.94 0.23 21.25
CA GLY A 516 -27.94 0.95 19.97
C GLY A 516 -27.12 0.32 18.84
N ASP A 517 -26.77 1.12 17.85
CA ASP A 517 -26.06 0.67 16.64
C ASP A 517 -24.66 0.11 16.93
N VAL A 518 -24.03 0.49 18.06
CA VAL A 518 -22.73 -0.04 18.48
C VAL A 518 -22.81 -1.54 18.74
N SER A 519 -23.79 -2.00 19.50
CA SER A 519 -24.01 -3.44 19.78
C SER A 519 -24.21 -4.26 18.50
N ARG A 520 -24.86 -3.67 17.47
CA ARG A 520 -25.04 -4.32 16.17
C ARG A 520 -23.71 -4.56 15.44
N TYR A 521 -22.76 -3.63 15.53
CA TYR A 521 -21.45 -3.82 14.89
C TYR A 521 -20.64 -4.97 15.53
N PHE A 522 -20.70 -5.11 16.85
CA PHE A 522 -20.09 -6.25 17.55
C PHE A 522 -20.76 -7.58 17.13
N ALA A 523 -22.10 -7.60 17.06
CA ALA A 523 -22.83 -8.76 16.54
C ALA A 523 -22.45 -9.12 15.10
N HIS A 524 -22.30 -8.12 14.22
CA HIS A 524 -21.86 -8.34 12.84
C HIS A 524 -20.45 -8.94 12.76
N ALA A 525 -19.51 -8.49 13.60
CA ALA A 525 -18.16 -9.04 13.64
C ALA A 525 -18.15 -10.52 14.08
N VAL A 526 -18.96 -10.88 15.08
CA VAL A 526 -19.10 -12.26 15.58
C VAL A 526 -19.78 -13.17 14.56
N ILE A 527 -20.83 -12.67 13.88
CA ILE A 527 -21.50 -13.40 12.80
C ILE A 527 -20.55 -13.61 11.63
N LEU A 528 -19.76 -12.60 11.26
CA LEU A 528 -18.75 -12.70 10.21
C LEU A 528 -17.71 -13.79 10.54
N ARG A 529 -17.16 -13.77 11.76
CA ARG A 529 -16.23 -14.82 12.24
C ARG A 529 -16.85 -16.20 12.12
N SER A 530 -18.05 -16.39 12.66
CA SER A 530 -18.76 -17.67 12.63
C SER A 530 -19.02 -18.14 11.20
N THR A 531 -19.44 -17.23 10.32
CA THR A 531 -19.70 -17.50 8.90
C THR A 531 -18.43 -17.95 8.17
N ILE A 532 -17.32 -17.23 8.34
CA ILE A 532 -16.03 -17.59 7.74
C ILE A 532 -15.56 -18.96 8.25
N CYS A 533 -15.64 -19.20 9.56
CA CYS A 533 -15.28 -20.49 10.15
C CYS A 533 -16.12 -21.63 9.58
N SER A 534 -17.44 -21.50 9.54
CA SER A 534 -18.33 -22.53 8.98
C SER A 534 -18.04 -22.79 7.49
N LEU A 535 -17.83 -21.74 6.70
CA LEU A 535 -17.52 -21.87 5.27
C LEU A 535 -16.18 -22.57 5.03
N ARG A 536 -15.14 -22.27 5.82
CA ARG A 536 -13.82 -22.91 5.65
C ARG A 536 -13.87 -24.42 5.86
N HIS A 537 -14.68 -24.91 6.78
CA HIS A 537 -14.86 -26.36 6.97
C HIS A 537 -15.52 -27.03 5.76
N LEU A 538 -16.37 -26.31 5.03
CA LEU A 538 -17.09 -26.81 3.86
C LEU A 538 -16.29 -26.66 2.55
N VAL A 539 -15.25 -25.81 2.55
CA VAL A 539 -14.47 -25.46 1.36
C VAL A 539 -13.01 -25.90 1.54
N PRO A 540 -12.66 -27.16 1.20
CA PRO A 540 -11.28 -27.66 1.33
C PRO A 540 -10.28 -26.94 0.41
N GLY A 541 -10.76 -26.20 -0.60
CA GLY A 541 -9.92 -25.41 -1.52
C GLY A 541 -9.50 -24.04 -1.01
N GLY A 542 -9.97 -23.59 0.16
CA GLY A 542 -9.71 -22.26 0.70
C GLY A 542 -10.75 -21.20 0.32
N LEU A 543 -10.77 -20.11 1.09
CA LEU A 543 -11.69 -18.99 0.98
C LEU A 543 -10.87 -17.71 0.73
N ASP A 544 -11.31 -16.85 -0.20
CA ASP A 544 -10.80 -15.48 -0.29
C ASP A 544 -11.97 -14.51 -0.08
N LEU A 545 -11.75 -13.42 0.66
CA LEU A 545 -12.73 -12.35 0.75
C LEU A 545 -12.44 -11.35 -0.38
N LEU A 546 -13.46 -11.02 -1.17
CA LEU A 546 -13.35 -10.16 -2.35
C LEU A 546 -14.29 -8.97 -2.22
N ARG A 547 -13.74 -7.77 -2.38
CA ARG A 547 -14.52 -6.53 -2.43
C ARG A 547 -15.16 -6.40 -3.80
N LEU A 548 -16.48 -6.31 -3.83
CA LEU A 548 -17.24 -6.22 -5.08
C LEU A 548 -16.83 -5.01 -5.93
N GLU A 549 -16.65 -3.83 -5.31
CA GLU A 549 -16.33 -2.61 -6.05
C GLU A 549 -14.96 -2.69 -6.76
N CYS A 550 -13.99 -3.39 -6.17
CA CYS A 550 -12.67 -3.59 -6.78
C CYS A 550 -12.70 -4.58 -7.94
N LEU A 551 -13.57 -5.59 -7.88
CA LEU A 551 -13.80 -6.49 -9.02
C LEU A 551 -14.48 -5.76 -10.19
N GLU A 552 -15.37 -4.81 -9.91
CA GLU A 552 -16.01 -3.97 -10.93
C GLU A 552 -15.06 -2.94 -11.56
N CYS A 553 -13.95 -2.60 -10.88
CA CYS A 553 -12.89 -1.80 -11.49
C CYS A 553 -12.09 -2.55 -12.58
N LEU A 554 -12.18 -3.89 -12.61
CA LEU A 554 -11.59 -4.67 -13.69
C LEU A 554 -12.51 -4.62 -14.91
N ASP A 555 -11.92 -4.63 -16.11
CA ASP A 555 -12.72 -4.81 -17.32
C ASP A 555 -13.40 -6.18 -17.31
N GLN A 556 -14.62 -6.26 -17.86
CA GLN A 556 -15.48 -7.45 -17.81
C GLN A 556 -14.72 -8.74 -18.16
N LYS A 557 -13.95 -8.72 -19.25
CA LYS A 557 -13.21 -9.90 -19.72
C LYS A 557 -12.11 -10.29 -18.74
N THR A 558 -11.38 -9.34 -18.18
CA THR A 558 -10.37 -9.61 -17.15
C THR A 558 -11.00 -10.16 -15.89
N ARG A 559 -12.09 -9.56 -15.42
CA ARG A 559 -12.84 -10.04 -14.25
C ARG A 559 -13.28 -11.50 -14.45
N ASP A 560 -13.87 -11.81 -15.60
CA ASP A 560 -14.36 -13.15 -15.90
C ASP A 560 -13.21 -14.18 -15.93
N ARG A 561 -12.05 -13.82 -16.52
CA ARG A 561 -10.84 -14.67 -16.49
C ARG A 561 -10.28 -14.88 -15.08
N VAL A 562 -10.24 -13.83 -14.25
CA VAL A 562 -9.79 -13.92 -12.85
C VAL A 562 -10.71 -14.88 -12.09
N LEU A 563 -12.02 -14.70 -12.23
CA LEU A 563 -13.02 -15.52 -11.56
C LEU A 563 -12.96 -16.98 -12.00
N GLU A 564 -12.97 -17.24 -13.30
CA GLU A 564 -12.92 -18.59 -13.86
C GLU A 564 -11.63 -19.32 -13.52
N LYS A 565 -10.48 -18.64 -13.49
CA LYS A 565 -9.20 -19.28 -13.21
C LYS A 565 -9.04 -19.60 -11.73
N LYS A 566 -9.48 -18.72 -10.83
CA LYS A 566 -9.21 -18.85 -9.38
C LYS A 566 -10.33 -19.45 -8.55
N TYR A 567 -11.58 -19.22 -8.92
CA TYR A 567 -12.73 -19.51 -8.06
C TYR A 567 -13.68 -20.55 -8.67
N LYS A 568 -14.24 -21.43 -7.84
CA LYS A 568 -15.27 -22.39 -8.25
C LYS A 568 -16.63 -21.72 -8.40
N PHE A 569 -16.95 -20.89 -7.41
CA PHE A 569 -18.15 -20.09 -7.29
C PHE A 569 -17.89 -18.97 -6.31
N VAL A 570 -18.80 -18.01 -6.29
CA VAL A 570 -18.74 -16.84 -5.41
C VAL A 570 -19.98 -16.81 -4.53
N ILE A 571 -19.84 -16.38 -3.28
CA ILE A 571 -20.94 -16.32 -2.32
C ILE A 571 -21.04 -14.94 -1.67
N SER A 572 -22.23 -14.52 -1.27
CA SER A 572 -22.41 -13.37 -0.37
C SER A 572 -23.35 -13.74 0.77
N ALA A 573 -22.96 -13.42 2.01
CA ALA A 573 -23.79 -13.66 3.20
C ALA A 573 -24.82 -12.54 3.43
N THR A 574 -24.59 -11.36 2.88
CA THR A 574 -25.46 -10.19 3.00
C THR A 574 -25.86 -9.66 1.61
N PRO A 575 -26.98 -8.92 1.51
CA PRO A 575 -27.32 -8.19 0.30
C PRO A 575 -26.23 -7.17 -0.02
N LEU A 576 -25.60 -7.31 -1.18
CA LEU A 576 -24.57 -6.39 -1.63
C LEU A 576 -25.22 -5.05 -2.01
N THR A 577 -24.67 -3.95 -1.50
CA THR A 577 -25.20 -2.60 -1.78
C THR A 577 -24.72 -2.01 -3.11
N ALA A 578 -23.60 -2.51 -3.63
CA ALA A 578 -23.06 -2.11 -4.92
C ALA A 578 -23.82 -2.76 -6.10
N THR A 579 -23.94 -2.01 -7.20
CA THR A 579 -24.55 -2.50 -8.45
C THR A 579 -23.53 -3.28 -9.26
N LEU A 580 -23.82 -4.53 -9.59
CA LEU A 580 -23.11 -5.28 -10.62
C LEU A 580 -23.49 -4.74 -11.99
N SER A 581 -22.48 -4.33 -12.76
CA SER A 581 -22.65 -3.98 -14.16
C SER A 581 -23.06 -5.19 -15.01
N HIS A 582 -22.60 -6.40 -14.64
CA HIS A 582 -22.71 -7.61 -15.44
C HIS A 582 -22.82 -8.88 -14.56
N ILE A 583 -23.37 -9.96 -15.12
CA ILE A 583 -23.45 -11.27 -14.45
C ILE A 583 -22.05 -11.88 -14.38
N PHE A 584 -21.74 -12.55 -13.27
CA PHE A 584 -20.48 -13.30 -13.12
C PHE A 584 -20.42 -14.51 -14.06
N SER A 585 -19.22 -14.81 -14.56
CA SER A 585 -18.97 -15.98 -15.39
C SER A 585 -19.06 -17.32 -14.65
N ILE A 586 -18.93 -17.30 -13.32
CA ILE A 586 -19.01 -18.47 -12.44
C ILE A 586 -20.26 -18.41 -11.56
N PRO A 587 -20.74 -19.55 -11.01
CA PRO A 587 -21.91 -19.57 -10.15
C PRO A 587 -21.80 -18.60 -8.98
N PHE A 588 -22.88 -17.89 -8.69
CA PHE A 588 -22.99 -16.96 -7.57
C PHE A 588 -24.12 -17.38 -6.65
N PHE A 589 -23.85 -17.49 -5.35
CA PHE A 589 -24.83 -17.85 -4.32
C PHE A 589 -24.91 -16.73 -3.27
N GLY A 590 -25.97 -15.94 -3.33
CA GLY A 590 -26.19 -14.85 -2.40
C GLY A 590 -27.38 -13.99 -2.83
N GLN A 591 -27.75 -13.03 -1.99
CA GLN A 591 -28.79 -12.08 -2.33
C GLN A 591 -28.18 -10.93 -3.14
N TYR A 592 -28.44 -10.93 -4.45
CA TYR A 592 -28.13 -9.77 -5.30
C TYR A 592 -29.33 -8.83 -5.34
N TYR A 593 -29.11 -7.56 -4.98
CA TYR A 593 -30.10 -6.54 -5.30
C TYR A 593 -29.82 -6.06 -6.73
N ARG A 594 -30.56 -6.62 -7.71
CA ARG A 594 -30.72 -5.92 -8.98
C ARG A 594 -31.33 -4.56 -8.64
N GLY A 595 -30.54 -3.50 -8.76
CA GLY A 595 -31.04 -2.16 -9.01
C GLY A 595 -31.80 -2.18 -10.34
N SER A 596 -33.01 -2.72 -10.33
CA SER A 596 -34.03 -2.23 -11.23
C SER A 596 -34.68 -1.07 -10.50
N ASP A 597 -34.88 0.06 -11.17
CA ASP A 597 -35.67 1.17 -10.63
C ASP A 597 -37.12 0.77 -10.25
N SER A 598 -37.51 -0.48 -10.54
CA SER A 598 -38.80 -1.08 -10.18
C SER A 598 -38.76 -2.03 -8.97
N SER A 599 -37.59 -2.30 -8.35
CA SER A 599 -37.56 -3.16 -7.16
C SER A 599 -37.93 -2.36 -5.91
N HIS A 600 -39.11 -2.63 -5.36
CA HIS A 600 -39.69 -1.88 -4.25
C HIS A 600 -39.02 -2.24 -2.91
N MET A 601 -38.92 -1.27 -1.99
CA MET A 601 -38.41 -1.45 -0.62
C MET A 601 -39.05 -2.65 0.13
N TRP A 602 -40.33 -2.94 -0.14
CA TRP A 602 -41.08 -4.03 0.50
C TRP A 602 -40.55 -5.42 0.15
N THR A 603 -39.92 -5.57 -1.02
CA THR A 603 -39.28 -6.83 -1.41
C THR A 603 -38.03 -7.11 -0.56
N LYS A 604 -37.28 -6.07 -0.14
CA LYS A 604 -36.17 -6.20 0.82
C LYS A 604 -36.64 -6.70 2.19
N LEU A 605 -37.78 -6.18 2.67
CA LEU A 605 -38.38 -6.59 3.94
C LEU A 605 -38.90 -8.03 3.88
N PHE A 606 -39.52 -8.42 2.77
CA PHE A 606 -40.06 -9.78 2.58
C PHE A 606 -38.96 -10.84 2.60
N TYR A 607 -37.85 -10.64 1.88
CA TYR A 607 -36.74 -11.61 1.90
C TYR A 607 -36.06 -11.67 3.27
N ASN A 608 -35.83 -10.54 3.94
CA ASN A 608 -35.28 -10.53 5.31
C ASN A 608 -36.20 -11.22 6.33
N HIS A 609 -37.51 -11.06 6.16
CA HIS A 609 -38.50 -11.76 6.98
C HIS A 609 -38.44 -13.28 6.76
N ILE A 610 -38.31 -13.74 5.51
CA ILE A 610 -38.24 -15.16 5.19
C ILE A 610 -36.90 -15.79 5.60
N THR A 611 -35.78 -15.07 5.48
CA THR A 611 -34.45 -15.59 5.84
C THR A 611 -34.09 -15.46 7.32
N GLY A 612 -35.00 -14.95 8.15
CA GLY A 612 -34.83 -14.94 9.61
C GLY A 612 -33.81 -13.93 10.15
N THR A 613 -33.40 -12.94 9.36
CA THR A 613 -32.46 -11.88 9.80
C THR A 613 -33.07 -10.91 10.83
N PHE A 614 -34.34 -11.09 11.17
CA PHE A 614 -34.97 -10.57 12.39
C PHE A 614 -35.61 -11.73 13.17
N ASN A 615 -34.80 -12.55 13.84
CA ASN A 615 -35.26 -13.29 15.02
C ASN A 615 -34.07 -13.48 15.97
N LEU A 616 -33.97 -12.56 16.93
CA LEU A 616 -33.49 -12.90 18.26
C LEU A 616 -34.52 -13.85 18.87
N ARG A 617 -34.25 -15.16 18.82
CA ARG A 617 -34.70 -16.14 19.80
C ARG A 617 -33.71 -17.28 19.89
#